data_AF-A0A9N9HV65-F1
#
_entry.id   AF-A0A9N9HV65-F1
#
_cell.length_a   1.000
_cell.length_b   1.000
_cell.length_c   1.000
_cell.angle_alpha   90.00
_cell.angle_beta   90.00
_cell.angle_gamma   90.00
#
_symmetry.space_group_name_H-M   'P 1'
#
loop_
_entity.id
_entity.type
_entity.pdbx_description
1 polymer ?
#
loop_
_entity_poly.entity_id
_entity_poly.type
_entity_poly.pdbx_seq_one_letter_code
_entity_poly.pdbx_strand_id
1 'polypeptide(L)'
;EYHKGKTTEYSGPEIFGLHLEFVEEWIKKQHPRVLQLIDNLSLSAQRDRANKIAKLEYQTFKEKCESLYHSNDNPTLQSLTYKISNQTWIIDFNSKNKEKKEQQAEQMVYALDQGNISRESYRSLAAILFELPREYIVATSRYQIDNIMKLEVPIHILDINNLSLEKNNINKDDEIHIDDSEIVENLIDSVGKCGYRTIKQMLLFLIPVWISKNILTNQDSTIYI
;
A
#
# COMPACT_ATOMS: atom_id res chain seq x y z
N GLU A 1 -81.63 3.88 2.55
CA GLU A 1 -80.27 3.70 2.00
C GLU A 1 -79.44 2.95 2.99
N TYR A 2 -78.73 1.90 2.57
CA TYR A 2 -77.40 1.47 3.03
C TYR A 2 -77.06 0.22 2.22
N HIS A 3 -76.21 0.39 1.20
CA HIS A 3 -75.74 -0.71 0.37
C HIS A 3 -74.78 -1.60 1.18
N LYS A 4 -75.15 -2.87 1.35
CA LYS A 4 -74.29 -3.92 1.91
C LYS A 4 -73.17 -4.20 0.90
N GLY A 5 -71.97 -3.68 1.17
CA GLY A 5 -70.77 -4.01 0.39
C GLY A 5 -70.46 -5.50 0.52
N LYS A 6 -70.28 -6.18 -0.62
CA LYS A 6 -69.82 -7.57 -0.67
C LYS A 6 -68.41 -7.66 -0.11
N THR A 7 -68.23 -8.36 1.01
CA THR A 7 -66.92 -8.80 1.47
C THR A 7 -66.50 -9.98 0.60
N THR A 8 -65.53 -9.78 -0.29
CA THR A 8 -64.78 -10.88 -0.90
C THR A 8 -63.92 -11.50 0.19
N GLU A 9 -64.42 -12.57 0.82
CA GLU A 9 -63.63 -13.42 1.70
C GLU A 9 -62.63 -14.20 0.84
N TYR A 10 -61.37 -13.80 0.88
CA TYR A 10 -60.28 -14.60 0.33
C TYR A 10 -60.04 -15.77 1.28
N SER A 11 -60.31 -16.99 0.81
CA SER A 11 -60.12 -18.21 1.60
C SER A 11 -58.69 -18.73 1.39
N GLY A 12 -57.81 -18.48 2.34
CA GLY A 12 -56.44 -18.99 2.33
C GLY A 12 -55.65 -18.59 3.56
N PRO A 13 -54.53 -19.27 3.85
CA PRO A 13 -53.67 -18.92 4.97
C PRO A 13 -53.10 -17.51 4.78
N GLU A 14 -53.37 -16.64 5.75
CA GLU A 14 -52.85 -15.28 5.81
C GLU A 14 -51.62 -15.22 6.71
N ILE A 15 -50.59 -14.52 6.27
CA ILE A 15 -49.41 -14.19 7.08
C ILE A 15 -49.33 -12.67 7.18
N PHE A 16 -49.44 -12.13 8.40
CA PHE A 16 -49.49 -10.68 8.68
C PHE A 16 -50.60 -9.93 7.91
N GLY A 17 -51.77 -10.53 7.73
CA GLY A 17 -52.90 -9.92 6.99
C GLY A 17 -52.66 -9.81 5.49
N LEU A 18 -51.66 -10.50 4.95
CA LEU A 18 -51.42 -10.66 3.52
C LEU A 18 -51.74 -12.11 3.12
N HIS A 19 -52.53 -12.24 2.06
CA HIS A 19 -52.89 -13.54 1.51
C HIS A 19 -51.67 -14.17 0.81
N LEU A 20 -51.29 -15.38 1.21
CA LEU A 20 -50.05 -16.02 0.77
C LEU A 20 -49.95 -16.18 -0.74
N GLU A 21 -51.06 -16.46 -1.41
CA GLU A 21 -51.11 -16.63 -2.86
C GLU A 21 -50.69 -15.34 -3.60
N PHE A 22 -51.06 -14.16 -3.08
CA PHE A 22 -50.65 -12.87 -3.64
C PHE A 22 -49.17 -12.56 -3.34
N VAL A 23 -48.68 -12.96 -2.17
CA VAL A 23 -47.25 -12.82 -1.82
C VAL A 23 -46.40 -13.72 -2.71
N GLU A 24 -46.82 -14.97 -2.92
CA GLU A 24 -46.15 -15.91 -3.83
C GLU A 24 -46.20 -15.42 -5.27
N GLU A 25 -47.34 -14.93 -5.76
CA GLU A 25 -47.44 -14.34 -7.09
C GLU A 25 -46.53 -13.12 -7.23
N TRP A 26 -46.45 -12.25 -6.22
CA TRP A 26 -45.58 -11.08 -6.23
C TRP A 26 -44.10 -11.48 -6.25
N ILE A 27 -43.71 -12.51 -5.49
CA ILE A 27 -42.36 -13.09 -5.52
C ILE A 27 -42.07 -13.72 -6.89
N LYS A 28 -43.02 -14.45 -7.49
CA LYS A 28 -42.90 -15.03 -8.83
C LYS A 28 -42.85 -13.96 -9.93
N LYS A 29 -43.50 -12.81 -9.72
CA LYS A 29 -43.49 -11.61 -10.60
C LYS A 29 -42.28 -10.69 -10.38
N GLN A 30 -41.48 -10.89 -9.34
CA GLN A 30 -40.16 -10.26 -9.24
C GLN A 30 -39.32 -10.78 -10.39
N HIS A 31 -39.16 -9.97 -11.45
CA HIS A 31 -38.27 -10.30 -12.55
C HIS A 31 -36.90 -10.67 -11.99
N PRO A 32 -36.28 -11.78 -12.45
CA PRO A 32 -34.91 -12.09 -12.06
C PRO A 32 -34.07 -10.86 -12.35
N ARG A 33 -33.42 -10.31 -11.32
CA ARG A 33 -32.62 -9.09 -11.46
C ARG A 33 -31.57 -9.35 -12.53
N VAL A 34 -31.74 -8.69 -13.69
CA VAL A 34 -30.76 -8.76 -14.76
C VAL A 34 -29.46 -8.19 -14.22
N LEU A 35 -28.42 -9.04 -14.15
CA LEU A 35 -27.12 -8.60 -13.69
C LEU A 35 -26.55 -7.62 -14.71
N GLN A 36 -26.31 -6.39 -14.26
CA GLN A 36 -25.59 -5.41 -15.06
C GLN A 36 -24.16 -5.89 -15.35
N LEU A 37 -23.65 -5.53 -16.53
CA LEU A 37 -22.24 -5.66 -16.89
C LEU A 37 -21.36 -4.99 -15.85
N ILE A 38 -20.16 -5.55 -15.62
CA ILE A 38 -19.26 -5.06 -14.58
C ILE A 38 -18.79 -3.63 -14.84
N ASP A 39 -18.62 -3.27 -16.11
CA ASP A 39 -18.17 -1.95 -16.55
C ASP A 39 -19.22 -0.85 -16.29
N ASN A 40 -20.49 -1.23 -16.15
CA ASN A 40 -21.60 -0.31 -15.87
C ASN A 40 -21.86 -0.13 -14.36
N LEU A 41 -21.10 -0.80 -13.50
CA LEU A 41 -21.26 -0.72 -12.06
C LEU A 41 -20.35 0.35 -11.46
N SER A 42 -20.78 0.92 -10.33
CA SER A 42 -19.89 1.68 -9.47
C SER A 42 -18.75 0.81 -8.94
N LEU A 43 -17.60 1.42 -8.65
CA LEU A 43 -16.45 0.73 -8.04
C LEU A 43 -16.82 -0.04 -6.77
N SER A 44 -17.74 0.48 -5.96
CA SER A 44 -18.23 -0.21 -4.77
C SER A 44 -18.99 -1.49 -5.13
N ALA A 45 -19.90 -1.42 -6.10
CA ALA A 45 -20.66 -2.59 -6.53
C ALA A 45 -19.77 -3.65 -7.21
N GLN A 46 -18.74 -3.22 -7.95
CA GLN A 46 -17.72 -4.13 -8.48
C GLN A 46 -16.97 -4.84 -7.35
N ARG A 47 -16.48 -4.10 -6.33
CA ARG A 47 -15.83 -4.67 -5.14
C ARG A 47 -16.74 -5.64 -4.40
N ASP A 48 -18.03 -5.32 -4.25
CA ASP A 48 -18.98 -6.20 -3.56
C ASP A 48 -19.14 -7.53 -4.29
N ARG A 49 -19.19 -7.52 -5.63
CA ARG A 49 -19.20 -8.75 -6.42
C ARG A 49 -17.91 -9.54 -6.22
N ALA A 50 -16.75 -8.89 -6.28
CA ALA A 50 -15.47 -9.54 -6.06
C ALA A 50 -15.35 -10.16 -4.66
N ASN A 51 -15.83 -9.45 -3.64
CA ASN A 51 -15.89 -9.93 -2.25
C ASN A 51 -16.83 -11.13 -2.08
N LYS A 52 -17.94 -11.19 -2.82
CA LYS A 52 -18.84 -12.36 -2.80
C LYS A 52 -18.14 -13.58 -3.39
N ILE A 53 -17.47 -13.45 -4.53
CA ILE A 53 -16.66 -14.53 -5.13
C ILE A 53 -15.59 -14.98 -4.13
N ALA A 54 -14.85 -14.05 -3.53
CA ALA A 54 -13.83 -14.33 -2.53
C ALA A 54 -14.35 -15.23 -1.39
N LYS A 55 -15.51 -14.86 -0.83
CA LYS A 55 -16.12 -15.58 0.30
C LYS A 55 -16.54 -16.99 -0.09
N LEU A 56 -17.16 -17.13 -1.25
CA LEU A 56 -17.62 -18.43 -1.76
C LEU A 56 -16.42 -19.35 -2.02
N GLU A 57 -15.42 -18.88 -2.77
CA GLU A 57 -14.22 -19.67 -3.07
C GLU A 57 -13.45 -20.07 -1.81
N TYR A 58 -13.32 -19.15 -0.85
CA TYR A 58 -12.66 -19.45 0.42
C TYR A 58 -13.41 -20.51 1.23
N GLN A 59 -14.74 -20.47 1.24
CA GLN A 59 -15.55 -21.49 1.91
C GLN A 59 -15.42 -22.84 1.21
N THR A 60 -15.56 -22.88 -0.12
CA THR A 60 -15.38 -24.10 -0.91
C THR A 60 -13.98 -24.69 -0.76
N PHE A 61 -12.95 -23.85 -0.67
CA PHE A 61 -11.58 -24.29 -0.40
C PHE A 61 -11.49 -24.99 0.96
N LYS A 62 -12.07 -24.40 2.02
CA LYS A 62 -12.07 -25.01 3.37
C LYS A 62 -12.76 -26.37 3.39
N GLU A 63 -13.95 -26.46 2.81
CA GLU A 63 -14.73 -27.70 2.73
C GLU A 63 -13.94 -28.80 2.00
N LYS A 64 -13.30 -28.45 0.87
CA LYS A 64 -12.43 -29.39 0.15
C LYS A 64 -11.22 -29.81 0.97
N CYS A 65 -10.61 -28.88 1.70
CA CYS A 65 -9.42 -29.17 2.51
C CYS A 65 -9.68 -30.21 3.59
N GLU A 66 -10.86 -30.19 4.22
CA GLU A 66 -11.26 -31.19 5.22
C GLU A 66 -11.28 -32.62 4.65
N SER A 67 -11.57 -32.76 3.35
CA SER A 67 -11.61 -34.07 2.67
C SER A 67 -10.30 -34.49 2.01
N LEU A 68 -9.42 -33.53 1.65
CA LEU A 68 -8.24 -33.78 0.83
C LEU A 68 -6.92 -33.72 1.60
N TYR A 69 -6.88 -33.04 2.75
CA TYR A 69 -5.66 -32.84 3.54
C TYR A 69 -5.83 -33.37 4.96
N HIS A 70 -4.71 -33.73 5.59
CA HIS A 70 -4.71 -34.07 7.01
C HIS A 70 -4.73 -32.79 7.86
N SER A 71 -5.30 -32.86 9.07
CA SER A 71 -5.43 -31.69 9.96
C SER A 71 -4.11 -31.01 10.31
N ASN A 72 -3.00 -31.75 10.25
CA ASN A 72 -1.65 -31.22 10.52
C ASN A 72 -1.03 -30.45 9.34
N ASP A 73 -1.55 -30.61 8.11
CA ASP A 73 -0.98 -29.98 6.92
C ASP A 73 -1.31 -28.49 6.85
N ASN A 74 -2.34 -28.05 7.57
CA ASN A 74 -2.79 -26.66 7.68
C ASN A 74 -2.83 -25.90 6.33
N PRO A 75 -3.59 -26.41 5.32
CA PRO A 75 -3.67 -25.77 4.02
C PRO A 75 -4.31 -24.38 4.13
N THR A 76 -3.73 -23.39 3.45
CA THR A 76 -4.20 -22.00 3.47
C THR A 76 -4.34 -21.44 2.06
N LEU A 77 -5.48 -20.81 1.78
CA LEU A 77 -5.67 -20.04 0.56
C LEU A 77 -5.02 -18.66 0.75
N GLN A 78 -3.94 -18.39 -0.01
CA GLN A 78 -3.18 -17.14 0.12
C GLN A 78 -3.80 -16.00 -0.69
N SER A 79 -4.05 -16.24 -1.97
CA SER A 79 -4.67 -15.25 -2.86
C SER A 79 -5.56 -15.93 -3.91
N LEU A 80 -6.48 -15.14 -4.48
CA LEU A 80 -7.31 -15.52 -5.61
C LEU A 80 -7.18 -14.46 -6.70
N THR A 81 -6.70 -14.89 -7.87
CA THR A 81 -6.53 -14.05 -9.05
C THR A 81 -7.42 -14.55 -10.18
N TYR A 82 -8.24 -13.67 -10.74
CA TYR A 82 -9.12 -13.99 -11.87
C TYR A 82 -9.34 -12.75 -12.74
N LYS A 83 -9.75 -12.95 -13.99
CA LYS A 83 -9.96 -11.87 -14.96
C LYS A 83 -11.42 -11.82 -15.38
N ILE A 84 -12.00 -10.63 -15.39
CA ILE A 84 -13.33 -10.35 -15.96
C ILE A 84 -13.17 -9.18 -16.93
N SER A 85 -13.67 -9.33 -18.15
CA SER A 85 -13.44 -8.36 -19.23
C SER A 85 -11.93 -8.08 -19.39
N ASN A 86 -11.51 -6.82 -19.31
CA ASN A 86 -10.10 -6.41 -19.38
C ASN A 86 -9.47 -6.15 -18.00
N GLN A 87 -10.16 -6.48 -16.90
CA GLN A 87 -9.68 -6.21 -15.55
C GLN A 87 -9.31 -7.50 -14.82
N THR A 88 -8.08 -7.53 -14.29
CA THR A 88 -7.62 -8.57 -13.38
C THR A 88 -7.99 -8.19 -11.94
N TRP A 89 -8.68 -9.10 -11.27
CA TRP A 89 -9.07 -9.01 -9.86
C TRP A 89 -8.16 -9.90 -9.04
N ILE A 90 -7.65 -9.35 -7.94
CA ILE A 90 -6.69 -10.01 -7.08
C ILE A 90 -7.13 -9.79 -5.65
N ILE A 91 -7.40 -10.89 -4.96
CA ILE A 91 -7.87 -10.90 -3.58
C ILE A 91 -6.80 -11.57 -2.73
N ASP A 92 -6.28 -10.83 -1.76
CA ASP A 92 -5.33 -11.31 -0.77
C ASP A 92 -6.07 -11.73 0.52
N PHE A 93 -6.09 -13.03 0.80
CA PHE A 93 -6.68 -13.59 2.02
C PHE A 93 -5.72 -13.52 3.21
N ASN A 94 -4.44 -13.30 2.95
CA ASN A 94 -3.38 -13.22 3.95
C ASN A 94 -3.07 -11.78 4.38
N SER A 95 -3.97 -10.85 4.04
CA SER A 95 -3.82 -9.40 4.22
C SER A 95 -3.65 -8.92 5.66
N LYS A 96 -3.73 -9.82 6.65
CA LYS A 96 -3.68 -9.51 8.09
C LYS A 96 -2.29 -9.24 8.63
N ASN A 97 -1.20 -9.61 7.93
CA ASN A 97 0.15 -9.34 8.43
C ASN A 97 0.59 -7.91 8.08
N LYS A 98 0.10 -6.94 8.87
CA LYS A 98 0.45 -5.52 8.74
C LYS A 98 1.95 -5.29 8.84
N GLU A 99 2.60 -5.97 9.78
CA GLU A 99 4.06 -5.89 10.00
C GLU A 99 4.84 -6.33 8.76
N LYS A 100 4.46 -7.46 8.13
CA LYS A 100 5.10 -7.92 6.89
C LYS A 100 4.92 -6.92 5.74
N LYS A 101 3.80 -6.21 5.67
CA LYS A 101 3.56 -5.17 4.65
C LYS A 101 4.40 -3.92 4.90
N GLU A 102 4.56 -3.52 6.16
CA GLU A 102 5.45 -2.43 6.56
C GLU A 102 6.91 -2.78 6.24
N GLN A 103 7.37 -3.97 6.63
CA GLN A 103 8.70 -4.48 6.28
C GLN A 103 8.92 -4.53 4.76
N GLN A 104 7.93 -4.99 3.99
CA GLN A 104 8.03 -5.01 2.53
C GLN A 104 8.17 -3.61 1.94
N ALA A 105 7.46 -2.61 2.49
CA ALA A 105 7.58 -1.23 2.05
C ALA A 105 8.96 -0.64 2.39
N GLU A 106 9.49 -0.90 3.59
CA GLU A 106 10.83 -0.47 4.00
C GLU A 106 11.93 -1.08 3.12
N GLN A 107 11.85 -2.38 2.85
CA GLN A 107 12.78 -3.05 1.94
C GLN A 107 12.70 -2.49 0.52
N MET A 108 11.51 -2.07 0.09
CA MET A 108 11.33 -1.41 -1.20
C MET A 108 11.99 -0.03 -1.22
N VAL A 109 11.82 0.78 -0.16
CA VAL A 109 12.52 2.07 -0.05
C VAL A 109 14.03 1.87 -0.21
N TYR A 110 14.58 0.90 0.52
CA TYR A 110 16.00 0.55 0.44
C TYR A 110 16.42 0.14 -0.99
N ALA A 111 15.67 -0.75 -1.63
CA ALA A 111 15.98 -1.21 -2.99
C ALA A 111 15.91 -0.08 -4.03
N LEU A 112 14.94 0.83 -3.91
CA LEU A 112 14.81 1.99 -4.79
C LEU A 112 15.98 2.96 -4.62
N ASP A 113 16.42 3.20 -3.39
CA ASP A 113 17.55 4.08 -3.09
C ASP A 113 18.88 3.46 -3.55
N GLN A 114 19.07 2.15 -3.38
CA GLN A 114 20.24 1.45 -3.92
C GLN A 114 20.25 1.45 -5.45
N GLY A 115 19.08 1.32 -6.08
CA GLY A 115 18.93 1.26 -7.53
C GLY A 115 18.83 2.62 -8.22
N ASN A 116 18.83 3.74 -7.48
CA ASN A 116 18.51 5.08 -8.00
C ASN A 116 17.23 5.10 -8.86
N ILE A 117 16.21 4.34 -8.45
CA ILE A 117 14.96 4.21 -9.21
C ILE A 117 14.05 5.39 -8.88
N SER A 118 13.64 6.13 -9.92
CA SER A 118 12.74 7.26 -9.73
C SER A 118 11.37 6.80 -9.20
N ARG A 119 10.71 7.68 -8.43
CA ARG A 119 9.34 7.48 -7.95
C ARG A 119 8.37 7.16 -9.09
N GLU A 120 8.53 7.83 -10.23
CA GLU A 120 7.67 7.62 -11.40
C GLU A 120 7.88 6.24 -12.02
N SER A 121 9.13 5.85 -12.21
CA SER A 121 9.49 4.52 -12.72
C SER A 121 8.92 3.42 -11.83
N TYR A 122 9.06 3.58 -10.51
CA TYR A 122 8.48 2.64 -9.56
C TYR A 122 6.94 2.62 -9.63
N ARG A 123 6.30 3.79 -9.75
CA ARG A 123 4.83 3.90 -9.87
C ARG A 123 4.31 3.13 -11.08
N SER A 124 4.98 3.25 -12.23
CA SER A 124 4.61 2.49 -13.44
C SER A 124 4.77 0.98 -13.23
N LEU A 125 5.86 0.54 -12.59
CA LEU A 125 6.10 -0.87 -12.29
C LEU A 125 5.04 -1.43 -11.32
N ALA A 126 4.81 -0.73 -10.21
CA ALA A 126 3.85 -1.10 -9.19
C ALA A 126 2.39 -1.01 -9.68
N ALA A 127 2.11 -0.31 -10.79
CA ALA A 127 0.79 -0.32 -11.41
C ALA A 127 0.46 -1.69 -12.05
N ILE A 128 1.48 -2.33 -12.64
CA ILE A 128 1.38 -3.59 -13.39
C ILE A 128 1.53 -4.80 -12.46
N LEU A 129 2.52 -4.75 -11.57
CA LEU A 129 2.84 -5.83 -10.64
C LEU A 129 2.09 -5.63 -9.33
N PHE A 130 1.14 -6.51 -9.06
CA PHE A 130 0.23 -6.38 -7.91
C PHE A 130 0.85 -6.85 -6.60
N GLU A 131 1.90 -7.67 -6.67
CA GLU A 131 2.67 -8.15 -5.54
C GLU A 131 3.54 -7.04 -4.93
N LEU A 132 3.81 -5.98 -5.69
CA LEU A 132 4.55 -4.82 -5.23
C LEU A 132 3.66 -3.92 -4.36
N PRO A 133 4.20 -3.36 -3.25
CA PRO A 133 3.50 -2.33 -2.51
C PRO A 133 3.20 -1.15 -3.44
N ARG A 134 2.02 -0.57 -3.31
CA ARG A 134 1.66 0.60 -4.12
C ARG A 134 2.56 1.78 -3.73
N GLU A 135 2.83 2.63 -4.72
CA GLU A 135 3.75 3.77 -4.58
C GLU A 135 3.50 4.60 -3.30
N TYR A 136 2.24 4.93 -3.00
CA TYR A 136 1.91 5.73 -1.81
C TYR A 136 2.32 5.05 -0.48
N ILE A 137 2.33 3.72 -0.43
CA ILE A 137 2.76 2.94 0.75
C ILE A 137 4.28 3.12 0.93
N VAL A 138 5.03 2.98 -0.17
CA VAL A 138 6.49 3.16 -0.18
C VAL A 138 6.88 4.60 0.14
N ALA A 139 6.17 5.59 -0.41
CA ALA A 139 6.39 7.00 -0.09
C ALA A 139 6.10 7.32 1.39
N THR A 140 5.05 6.71 1.96
CA THR A 140 4.75 6.85 3.40
C THR A 140 5.87 6.28 4.25
N SER A 141 6.37 5.08 3.90
CA SER A 141 7.51 4.46 4.58
C SER A 141 8.78 5.33 4.46
N ARG A 142 9.07 5.86 3.27
CA ARG A 142 10.19 6.80 3.06
C ARG A 142 10.07 8.04 3.96
N TYR A 143 8.89 8.65 4.01
CA TYR A 143 8.64 9.80 4.88
C TYR A 143 8.86 9.47 6.38
N GLN A 144 8.44 8.28 6.82
CA GLN A 144 8.69 7.82 8.20
C GLN A 144 10.19 7.65 8.47
N ILE A 145 10.92 7.03 7.55
CA ILE A 145 12.38 6.88 7.62
C ILE A 145 13.04 8.26 7.67
N ASP A 146 12.65 9.20 6.81
CA ASP A 146 13.20 10.56 6.78
C ASP A 146 12.98 11.29 8.10
N ASN A 147 11.82 11.11 8.75
CA ASN A 147 11.55 11.71 10.06
C ASN A 147 12.42 11.10 11.16
N ILE A 148 12.60 9.78 11.16
CA ILE A 148 13.51 9.10 12.09
C ILE A 148 14.93 9.61 11.85
N MET A 149 15.38 9.68 10.60
CA MET A 149 16.71 10.16 10.23
C MET A 149 16.94 11.60 10.65
N LYS A 150 15.95 12.49 10.50
CA LYS A 150 16.03 13.88 10.96
C LYS A 150 16.18 14.01 12.47
N LEU A 151 15.57 13.12 13.25
CA LEU A 151 15.66 13.13 14.70
C LEU A 151 16.95 12.50 15.21
N GLU A 152 17.31 11.34 14.66
CA GLU A 152 18.36 10.48 15.19
C GLU A 152 19.75 10.80 14.63
N VAL A 153 19.83 11.20 13.36
CA VAL A 153 21.09 11.56 12.68
C VAL A 153 20.89 12.84 11.85
N PRO A 154 20.61 13.99 12.52
CA PRO A 154 20.31 15.25 11.85
C PRO A 154 21.49 15.71 10.97
N ILE A 155 21.15 16.28 9.81
CA ILE A 155 22.11 17.06 9.02
C ILE A 155 22.08 18.48 9.57
N HIS A 156 23.23 18.94 10.05
CA HIS A 156 23.45 20.33 10.43
C HIS A 156 24.04 21.10 9.25
N ILE A 157 23.74 22.39 9.15
CA ILE A 157 24.29 23.26 8.10
C ILE A 157 25.41 24.09 8.72
N LEU A 158 26.58 24.04 8.08
CA LEU A 158 27.74 24.85 8.40
C LEU A 158 27.97 25.84 7.27
N ASP A 159 28.09 27.12 7.59
CA ASP A 159 28.51 28.13 6.62
C ASP A 159 30.05 28.21 6.62
N ILE A 160 30.67 27.62 5.60
CA ILE A 160 32.11 27.62 5.35
C ILE A 160 32.61 29.05 5.15
N ASN A 161 31.81 29.97 4.61
CA ASN A 161 32.24 31.36 4.42
C ASN A 161 32.45 32.12 5.73
N ASN A 162 31.85 31.63 6.82
CA ASN A 162 32.00 32.17 8.18
C ASN A 162 33.14 31.51 8.96
N LEU A 163 33.69 30.40 8.47
CA LEU A 163 34.98 29.88 8.92
C LEU A 163 36.05 30.61 8.11
N SER A 164 36.87 31.45 8.76
CA SER A 164 37.97 32.19 8.11
C SER A 164 39.04 31.26 7.51
N LEU A 165 38.70 30.55 6.44
CA LEU A 165 39.58 29.85 5.53
C LEU A 165 39.78 30.79 4.34
N GLU A 166 41.04 31.06 3.99
CA GLU A 166 41.39 31.99 2.91
C GLU A 166 40.58 31.69 1.65
N LYS A 167 39.71 32.63 1.29
CA LYS A 167 38.77 32.50 0.16
C LYS A 167 39.57 32.52 -1.14
N ASN A 168 39.69 31.38 -1.80
CA ASN A 168 39.97 31.36 -3.23
C ASN A 168 38.72 31.88 -3.94
N ASN A 169 38.84 33.00 -4.65
CA ASN A 169 37.77 33.63 -5.41
C ASN A 169 37.22 32.64 -6.44
N ILE A 170 36.04 32.09 -6.17
CA ILE A 170 35.27 31.33 -7.15
C ILE A 170 34.73 32.35 -8.15
N ASN A 171 35.22 32.31 -9.39
CA ASN A 171 34.74 33.16 -10.47
C ASN A 171 33.26 32.86 -10.71
N LYS A 172 32.42 33.90 -10.70
CA LYS A 172 30.97 33.81 -10.87
C LYS A 172 30.53 33.82 -12.34
N ASP A 173 31.46 33.60 -13.27
CA ASP A 173 31.25 33.77 -14.72
C ASP A 173 30.95 32.45 -15.45
N ASP A 174 30.66 31.36 -14.73
CA ASP A 174 30.20 30.12 -15.36
C ASP A 174 28.71 30.25 -15.74
N GLU A 175 28.41 30.09 -17.05
CA GLU A 175 27.04 30.11 -17.59
C GLU A 175 26.18 29.02 -16.93
N ILE A 176 25.19 29.44 -16.12
CA ILE A 176 24.25 28.53 -15.47
C ILE A 176 23.18 28.11 -16.49
N HIS A 177 23.26 26.87 -16.98
CA HIS A 177 22.29 26.25 -17.90
C HIS A 177 21.00 25.74 -17.19
N ILE A 178 20.47 26.51 -16.23
CA ILE A 178 19.25 26.16 -15.49
C ILE A 178 18.27 27.34 -15.60
N ASP A 179 17.13 27.13 -16.25
CA ASP A 179 16.12 28.16 -16.55
C ASP A 179 15.13 28.43 -15.39
N ASP A 180 15.25 27.69 -14.28
CA ASP A 180 14.38 27.83 -13.13
C ASP A 180 15.00 28.77 -12.08
N SER A 181 14.45 29.98 -12.00
CA SER A 181 14.94 31.05 -11.13
C SER A 181 14.94 30.67 -9.64
N GLU A 182 14.02 29.81 -9.19
CA GLU A 182 13.99 29.35 -7.79
C GLU A 182 15.14 28.38 -7.51
N ILE A 183 15.49 27.53 -8.47
CA ILE A 183 16.62 26.61 -8.37
C ILE A 183 17.95 27.40 -8.40
N VAL A 184 18.04 28.43 -9.25
CA VAL A 184 19.22 29.29 -9.34
C VAL A 184 19.43 30.08 -8.04
N GLU A 185 18.39 30.68 -7.47
CA GLU A 185 18.47 31.39 -6.18
C GLU A 185 18.89 30.45 -5.05
N ASN A 186 18.28 29.26 -4.95
CA ASN A 186 18.64 28.26 -3.95
C ASN A 186 20.10 27.78 -4.12
N LEU A 187 20.58 27.63 -5.35
CA LEU A 187 21.98 27.28 -5.63
C LEU A 187 22.93 28.37 -5.12
N ILE A 188 22.65 29.64 -5.46
CA ILE A 188 23.45 30.79 -5.01
C ILE A 188 23.46 30.88 -3.48
N ASP A 189 22.31 30.73 -2.83
CA ASP A 189 22.17 30.78 -1.37
C ASP A 189 22.83 29.59 -0.68
N SER A 190 23.05 28.48 -1.39
CA SER A 190 23.77 27.31 -0.88
C SER A 190 25.28 27.43 -1.02
N VAL A 191 25.81 28.38 -1.79
CA VAL A 191 27.25 28.53 -2.03
C VAL A 191 27.99 28.79 -0.72
N GLY A 192 28.94 27.90 -0.41
CA GLY A 192 29.73 27.95 0.81
C GLY A 192 28.98 27.46 2.06
N LYS A 193 27.77 26.91 1.92
CA LYS A 193 27.12 26.11 2.98
C LYS A 193 27.42 24.64 2.76
N CYS A 194 27.69 23.90 3.82
CA CYS A 194 27.94 22.46 3.81
C CYS A 194 27.07 21.77 4.84
N GLY A 195 26.47 20.65 4.45
CA GLY A 195 25.77 19.76 5.36
C GLY A 195 26.77 18.84 6.08
N TYR A 196 26.71 18.75 7.40
CA TYR A 196 27.52 17.81 8.18
C TYR A 196 26.66 16.98 9.13
N ARG A 197 27.18 15.81 9.49
CA ARG A 197 26.63 14.91 10.52
C ARG A 197 27.71 14.60 11.54
N THR A 198 27.33 14.46 12.80
CA THR A 198 28.30 14.11 13.84
C THR A 198 28.71 12.65 13.68
N ILE A 199 30.00 12.38 13.53
CA ILE A 199 30.51 11.00 13.42
C ILE A 199 30.09 10.15 14.63
N LYS A 200 30.03 10.74 15.83
CA LYS A 200 29.51 10.12 17.05
C LYS A 200 28.06 9.62 16.87
N GLN A 201 27.18 10.44 16.30
CA GLN A 201 25.78 10.06 16.05
C GLN A 201 25.70 8.93 15.02
N MET A 202 26.46 9.04 13.92
CA MET A 202 26.49 7.96 12.91
C MET A 202 26.98 6.62 13.49
N LEU A 203 28.05 6.66 14.29
CA LEU A 203 28.62 5.46 14.91
C LEU A 203 27.69 4.82 15.94
N LEU A 204 26.90 5.61 16.70
CA LEU A 204 25.89 5.08 17.62
C LEU A 204 24.87 4.17 16.91
N PHE A 205 24.54 4.45 15.65
CA PHE A 205 23.62 3.62 14.85
C PHE A 205 24.32 2.46 14.14
N LEU A 206 25.53 2.67 13.62
CA LEU A 206 26.22 1.67 12.80
C LEU A 206 26.87 0.56 13.63
N ILE A 207 27.44 0.89 14.80
CA ILE A 207 28.18 -0.08 15.63
C ILE A 207 27.29 -1.28 16.04
N PRO A 208 26.06 -1.11 16.57
CA PRO A 208 25.19 -2.24 16.91
C PRO A 208 24.91 -3.15 15.71
N VAL A 209 24.69 -2.56 14.53
CA VAL A 209 24.45 -3.30 13.29
C VAL A 209 25.69 -4.11 12.89
N TRP A 210 26.88 -3.53 12.95
CA TRP A 210 28.12 -4.22 12.61
C TRP A 210 28.48 -5.33 13.59
N ILE A 211 28.20 -5.15 14.89
CA ILE A 211 28.33 -6.23 15.89
C ILE A 211 27.35 -7.36 15.56
N SER A 212 26.08 -7.04 15.26
CA SER A 212 25.08 -8.07 14.92
C SER A 212 25.43 -8.88 13.66
N LYS A 213 26.17 -8.27 12.73
CA LYS A 213 26.66 -8.90 11.50
C LYS A 213 28.03 -9.59 11.68
N ASN A 214 28.59 -9.62 12.89
CA ASN A 214 29.94 -10.09 13.19
C ASN A 214 31.04 -9.41 12.33
N ILE A 215 30.80 -8.17 11.90
CA ILE A 215 31.81 -7.36 11.20
C ILE A 215 32.78 -6.74 12.22
N LEU A 216 32.25 -6.34 13.38
CA LEU A 216 33.05 -5.89 14.52
C LEU A 216 33.01 -6.96 15.61
N THR A 217 34.20 -7.39 16.06
CA THR A 217 34.36 -8.25 17.24
C THR A 217 34.82 -7.40 18.42
N ASN A 218 34.28 -7.65 19.62
CA ASN A 218 34.66 -6.93 20.84
C ASN A 218 36.11 -7.22 21.32
N GLN A 219 36.84 -8.07 20.60
CA GLN A 219 38.16 -8.57 21.00
C GLN A 219 39.31 -7.97 20.18
N ASP A 220 39.05 -7.49 18.95
CA ASP A 220 40.07 -6.89 18.11
C ASP A 220 39.85 -5.37 18.02
N SER A 221 40.90 -4.61 18.36
CA SER A 221 40.91 -3.14 18.23
C SER A 221 41.11 -2.66 16.79
N THR A 222 41.16 -3.59 15.83
CA THR A 222 41.58 -3.34 14.45
C THR A 222 40.44 -3.62 13.50
N ILE A 223 40.00 -2.59 12.79
CA ILE A 223 38.98 -2.68 11.74
C ILE A 223 39.72 -2.84 10.41
N TYR A 224 39.46 -3.92 9.68
CA TYR A 224 39.91 -4.09 8.30
C TYR A 224 38.87 -3.45 7.36
N ILE A 225 39.31 -2.47 6.56
CA ILE A 225 38.50 -1.75 5.55
C ILE A 225 38.82 -2.31 4.18
#